data_AF-A0A8B8ECL5-F1
#
_entry.id   AF-A0A8B8ECL5-F1
#
_cell.length_a   1.000
_cell.length_b   1.000
_cell.length_c   1.000
_cell.angle_alpha   90.00
_cell.angle_beta   90.00
_cell.angle_gamma   90.00
#
_symmetry.space_group_name_H-M   'P 1'
#
loop_
_entity.id
_entity.type
_entity.pdbx_description
1 polymer ?
#
loop_
_entity_poly.entity_id
_entity_poly.type
_entity_poly.pdbx_seq_one_letter_code
_entity_poly.pdbx_strand_id
1 'polypeptide(L)'
;MWRRDTDTYEGKVMRYDNTGKHKQTIPHDDNTHIYLYEKPWYITENNNGDVLVSDFDRHAVVVTSGEGVHRFSYTGPPSGSGLFRPRGICTDVMSHILVSDLNNDTVQMLDRDGQFLSYILTRQSPGINETPPWGLSYDVTSHVLLVGSRSYNTLHVYRYINRHLALSDNREHCDVSLSSEPFNSRHIPGLTQEKIDRQKEERRRLVKERRRHEEEIRRQEEQIRRQEEQMRRLVEEMRRLVEERRRRQAEDHT
;
A
#
# COMPACT_ATOMS: atom_id res chain seq x y z
N MET A 1 -9.84 -22.13 31.43
CA MET A 1 -8.93 -21.12 32.00
C MET A 1 -7.96 -20.73 30.90
N TRP A 2 -8.23 -19.64 30.18
CA TRP A 2 -7.36 -19.19 29.09
C TRP A 2 -6.16 -18.49 29.70
N ARG A 3 -4.97 -19.08 29.56
CA ARG A 3 -3.73 -18.36 29.86
C ARG A 3 -3.50 -17.36 28.74
N ARG A 4 -3.63 -16.08 29.09
CA ARG A 4 -2.96 -14.99 28.37
C ARG A 4 -1.48 -15.09 28.74
N ASP A 5 -0.77 -15.98 28.06
CA ASP A 5 0.64 -15.73 27.85
C ASP A 5 0.72 -14.58 26.83
N THR A 6 1.68 -13.69 27.00
CA THR A 6 1.84 -12.47 26.21
C THR A 6 2.15 -12.82 24.75
N ASP A 7 1.11 -13.00 23.94
CA ASP A 7 1.20 -13.28 22.49
C ASP A 7 1.82 -12.09 21.74
N THR A 8 3.15 -12.10 21.59
CA THR A 8 3.76 -11.45 20.43
C THR A 8 3.39 -12.29 19.21
N TYR A 9 2.45 -11.83 18.39
CA TYR A 9 2.12 -12.46 17.11
C TYR A 9 3.37 -12.38 16.21
N GLU A 10 4.17 -13.43 16.18
CA GLU A 10 5.30 -13.55 15.25
C GLU A 10 4.83 -14.22 13.96
N GLY A 11 4.74 -13.43 12.90
CA GLY A 11 4.41 -13.93 11.57
C GLY A 11 5.56 -14.72 10.97
N LYS A 12 5.24 -15.77 10.19
CA LYS A 12 6.24 -16.52 9.43
C LYS A 12 5.71 -16.98 8.08
N VAL A 13 6.62 -17.14 7.14
CA VAL A 13 6.40 -17.78 5.85
C VAL A 13 7.06 -19.16 5.88
N MET A 14 6.38 -20.17 5.35
CA MET A 14 6.91 -21.53 5.28
C MET A 14 6.82 -22.05 3.84
N ARG A 15 7.90 -22.65 3.34
CA ARG A 15 7.97 -23.28 2.03
C ARG A 15 7.91 -24.78 2.18
N TYR A 16 7.10 -25.42 1.35
CA TYR A 16 6.93 -26.87 1.28
C TYR A 16 7.24 -27.36 -0.14
N ASP A 17 7.67 -28.61 -0.29
CA ASP A 17 7.74 -29.25 -1.59
C ASP A 17 6.35 -29.73 -2.08
N ASN A 18 6.30 -30.27 -3.30
CA ASN A 18 5.08 -30.80 -3.89
C ASN A 18 4.51 -32.05 -3.19
N THR A 19 5.25 -32.64 -2.25
CA THR A 19 4.80 -33.75 -1.39
C THR A 19 4.24 -33.24 -0.05
N GLY A 20 4.33 -31.94 0.22
CA GLY A 20 3.95 -31.32 1.49
C GLY A 20 5.01 -31.42 2.58
N LYS A 21 6.25 -31.81 2.24
CA LYS A 21 7.36 -31.80 3.20
C LYS A 21 7.90 -30.38 3.36
N HIS A 22 8.10 -29.96 4.61
CA HIS A 22 8.68 -28.66 4.94
C HIS A 22 10.12 -28.54 4.40
N LYS A 23 10.42 -27.40 3.78
CA LYS A 23 11.75 -27.07 3.22
C LYS A 23 12.42 -25.90 3.92
N GLN A 24 11.66 -24.89 4.34
CA GLN A 24 12.20 -23.60 4.78
C GLN A 24 11.16 -22.84 5.62
N THR A 25 11.66 -22.06 6.58
CA THR A 25 10.89 -21.05 7.32
C THR A 25 11.59 -19.69 7.16
N ILE A 26 10.81 -18.63 7.01
CA ILE A 26 11.28 -17.25 6.93
C ILE A 26 10.50 -16.43 7.97
N PRO A 27 11.15 -15.65 8.86
CA PRO A 27 12.60 -15.54 9.04
C PRO A 27 13.24 -16.88 9.47
N HIS A 28 14.53 -17.05 9.21
CA HIS A 28 15.29 -18.15 9.81
C HIS A 28 15.56 -17.82 11.28
N ASP A 29 15.61 -18.84 12.12
CA ASP A 29 15.92 -18.70 13.56
C ASP A 29 17.33 -18.08 13.80
N ASP A 30 18.16 -18.02 12.75
CA ASP A 30 19.53 -17.54 12.76
C ASP A 30 19.61 -16.06 12.29
N ASN A 31 19.54 -15.12 13.24
CA ASN A 31 19.90 -13.69 13.09
C ASN A 31 19.16 -12.83 12.04
N THR A 32 18.20 -13.34 11.28
CA THR A 32 17.20 -12.47 10.66
C THR A 32 16.34 -11.86 11.76
N HIS A 33 16.10 -10.54 11.73
CA HIS A 33 15.30 -9.84 12.74
C HIS A 33 14.07 -10.69 13.09
N ILE A 34 14.01 -11.18 14.33
CA ILE A 34 13.00 -12.11 14.87
C ILE A 34 11.57 -11.57 14.61
N TYR A 35 11.47 -10.26 14.33
CA TYR A 35 10.26 -9.50 14.00
C TYR A 35 10.15 -9.13 12.50
N LEU A 36 10.58 -9.98 11.57
CA LEU A 36 10.49 -9.70 10.13
C LEU A 36 9.04 -9.53 9.67
N TYR A 37 8.14 -10.36 10.19
CA TYR A 37 6.70 -10.27 9.98
C TYR A 37 5.97 -10.14 11.31
N GLU A 38 4.89 -9.37 11.30
CA GLU A 38 3.98 -9.20 12.44
C GLU A 38 2.63 -9.83 12.11
N LYS A 39 2.03 -9.43 10.99
CA LYS A 39 0.75 -9.97 10.53
C LYS A 39 0.70 -10.11 9.01
N PRO A 40 1.41 -11.11 8.46
CA PRO A 40 1.44 -11.37 7.03
C PRO A 40 0.05 -11.80 6.54
N TRP A 41 -0.41 -11.23 5.43
CA TRP A 41 -1.76 -11.45 4.89
C TRP A 41 -1.77 -12.06 3.49
N TYR A 42 -0.97 -11.54 2.56
CA TYR A 42 -0.82 -12.10 1.22
C TYR A 42 0.64 -12.35 0.93
N ILE A 43 0.89 -13.31 0.05
CA ILE A 43 2.21 -13.74 -0.36
C ILE A 43 2.21 -14.02 -1.87
N THR A 44 3.31 -13.69 -2.53
CA THR A 44 3.59 -14.08 -3.91
C THR A 44 5.10 -14.30 -4.08
N GLU A 45 5.49 -14.98 -5.14
CA GLU A 45 6.88 -15.08 -5.60
C GLU A 45 7.03 -14.35 -6.93
N ASN A 46 8.12 -13.62 -7.14
CA ASN A 46 8.43 -12.97 -8.42
C ASN A 46 9.28 -13.87 -9.33
N ASN A 47 9.56 -13.44 -10.57
CA ASN A 47 10.36 -14.23 -11.51
C ASN A 47 11.85 -14.35 -11.12
N ASN A 48 12.31 -13.61 -10.11
CA ASN A 48 13.66 -13.72 -9.56
C ASN A 48 13.74 -14.73 -8.40
N GLY A 49 12.61 -15.34 -8.00
CA GLY A 49 12.52 -16.25 -6.85
C GLY A 49 12.47 -15.54 -5.50
N ASP A 50 12.26 -14.22 -5.47
CA ASP A 50 12.02 -13.50 -4.23
C ASP A 50 10.62 -13.79 -3.71
N VAL A 51 10.49 -13.81 -2.38
CA VAL A 51 9.23 -13.93 -1.67
C VAL A 51 8.76 -12.56 -1.23
N LEU A 52 7.56 -12.18 -1.64
CA LEU A 52 6.96 -10.88 -1.37
C LEU A 52 5.72 -11.07 -0.50
N VAL A 53 5.67 -10.35 0.61
CA VAL A 53 4.62 -10.50 1.61
C VAL A 53 4.01 -9.15 1.92
N SER A 54 2.69 -9.02 1.85
CA SER A 54 2.00 -7.88 2.45
C SER A 54 1.77 -8.16 3.93
N ASP A 55 2.25 -7.27 4.76
CA ASP A 55 2.10 -7.35 6.21
C ASP A 55 1.24 -6.18 6.71
N PHE A 56 0.11 -6.53 7.30
CA PHE A 56 -0.93 -5.56 7.62
C PHE A 56 -0.56 -4.69 8.81
N ASP A 57 -0.03 -5.28 9.89
CA ASP A 57 0.29 -4.55 11.12
C ASP A 57 1.66 -3.86 10.99
N ARG A 58 2.57 -4.39 10.14
CA ARG A 58 3.79 -3.64 9.76
C ARG A 58 3.56 -2.49 8.79
N HIS A 59 2.36 -2.39 8.21
CA HIS A 59 2.04 -1.40 7.18
C HIS A 59 3.07 -1.40 6.04
N ALA A 60 3.47 -2.60 5.60
CA ALA A 60 4.57 -2.75 4.66
C ALA A 60 4.41 -3.97 3.74
N VAL A 61 4.95 -3.86 2.53
CA VAL A 61 5.35 -5.04 1.76
C VAL A 61 6.77 -5.40 2.15
N VAL A 62 6.98 -6.60 2.65
CA VAL A 62 8.29 -7.14 3.04
C VAL A 62 8.75 -8.09 1.96
N VAL A 63 9.94 -7.85 1.41
CA VAL A 63 10.53 -8.67 0.34
C VAL A 63 11.80 -9.34 0.84
N THR A 64 11.87 -10.65 0.63
CA THR A 64 13.02 -11.50 0.96
C THR A 64 13.47 -12.25 -0.29
N SER A 65 14.75 -12.58 -0.38
CA SER A 65 15.24 -13.50 -1.41
C SER A 65 14.63 -14.89 -1.26
N GLY A 66 14.79 -15.76 -2.26
CA GLY A 66 14.38 -17.16 -2.18
C GLY A 66 15.01 -17.92 -1.01
N GLU A 67 16.18 -17.48 -0.53
CA GLU A 67 16.88 -18.03 0.64
C GLU A 67 16.35 -17.47 1.97
N GLY A 68 15.44 -16.50 1.95
CA GLY A 68 14.83 -15.91 3.16
C GLY A 68 15.59 -14.70 3.71
N VAL A 69 16.56 -14.16 2.96
CA VAL A 69 17.30 -12.95 3.37
C VAL A 69 16.46 -11.72 3.04
N HIS A 70 16.22 -10.84 4.01
CA HIS A 70 15.53 -9.57 3.79
C HIS A 70 16.25 -8.73 2.73
N ARG A 71 15.50 -8.27 1.73
CA ARG A 71 15.99 -7.38 0.66
C ARG A 71 15.57 -5.94 0.93
N PHE A 72 14.27 -5.71 1.09
CA PHE A 72 13.71 -4.39 1.36
C PHE A 72 12.31 -4.47 1.95
N SER A 73 11.83 -3.34 2.46
CA SER A 73 10.44 -3.15 2.85
C SER A 73 9.89 -1.87 2.24
N TYR A 74 8.70 -1.95 1.66
CA TYR A 74 8.00 -0.83 1.07
C TYR A 74 6.82 -0.42 1.96
N THR A 75 6.84 0.82 2.46
CA THR A 75 5.86 1.36 3.41
C THR A 75 4.90 2.37 2.79
N GLY A 76 4.75 2.32 1.47
CA GLY A 76 3.95 3.27 0.70
C GLY A 76 4.78 4.32 -0.03
N PRO A 77 4.15 5.15 -0.88
CA PRO A 77 4.85 6.10 -1.72
C PRO A 77 5.36 7.29 -0.89
N PRO A 78 6.52 7.90 -1.24
CA PRO A 78 7.10 9.00 -0.45
C PRO A 78 6.16 10.20 -0.24
N SER A 79 5.30 10.49 -1.22
CA SER A 79 4.32 11.57 -1.19
C SER A 79 2.89 11.06 -0.90
N GLY A 80 2.74 9.83 -0.43
CA GLY A 80 1.45 9.22 -0.13
C GLY A 80 0.73 9.93 1.01
N SER A 81 -0.57 10.18 0.85
CA SER A 81 -1.42 10.63 1.95
C SER A 81 -1.80 9.44 2.84
N GLY A 82 -1.61 9.58 4.15
CA GLY A 82 -2.11 8.61 5.13
C GLY A 82 -1.33 7.30 5.23
N LEU A 83 -1.86 6.39 6.04
CA LEU A 83 -1.23 5.12 6.40
C LEU A 83 -1.34 4.10 5.25
N PHE A 84 -0.21 3.51 4.85
CA PHE A 84 -0.19 2.43 3.85
C PHE A 84 -0.75 1.14 4.44
N ARG A 85 -1.79 0.57 3.83
CA ARG A 85 -2.41 -0.69 4.28
C ARG A 85 -2.37 -1.73 3.17
N PRO A 86 -1.24 -2.43 2.98
CA PRO A 86 -1.08 -3.38 1.90
C PRO A 86 -1.98 -4.60 2.10
N ARG A 87 -2.61 -5.05 1.02
CA ARG A 87 -3.51 -6.20 0.96
C ARG A 87 -3.03 -7.16 -0.13
N GLY A 88 -3.80 -7.36 -1.20
CA GLY A 88 -3.42 -8.20 -2.32
C GLY A 88 -2.15 -7.71 -2.98
N ILE A 89 -1.29 -8.67 -3.31
CA ILE A 89 0.00 -8.48 -3.95
C ILE A 89 0.14 -9.50 -5.08
N CYS A 90 0.67 -9.08 -6.23
CA CYS A 90 1.06 -9.97 -7.33
C CYS A 90 2.23 -9.35 -8.10
N THR A 91 2.79 -10.08 -9.05
CA THR A 91 3.88 -9.61 -9.89
C THR A 91 3.56 -9.80 -11.36
N ASP A 92 4.08 -8.91 -12.22
CA ASP A 92 3.93 -9.04 -13.66
C ASP A 92 5.13 -9.73 -14.34
N VAL A 93 5.07 -9.85 -15.67
CA VAL A 93 6.14 -10.49 -16.46
C VAL A 93 7.50 -9.80 -16.34
N MET A 94 7.55 -8.52 -15.97
CA MET A 94 8.77 -7.74 -15.77
C MET A 94 9.27 -7.79 -14.32
N SER A 95 8.61 -8.57 -13.46
CA SER A 95 8.80 -8.58 -12.00
C SER A 95 8.52 -7.23 -11.33
N HIS A 96 7.67 -6.40 -11.93
CA HIS A 96 7.10 -5.29 -11.18
C HIS A 96 6.17 -5.84 -10.10
N ILE A 97 6.15 -5.18 -8.96
CA ILE A 97 5.38 -5.56 -7.80
C ILE A 97 4.11 -4.74 -7.81
N LEU A 98 2.95 -5.38 -7.90
CA LEU A 98 1.66 -4.73 -7.81
C LEU A 98 1.08 -4.97 -6.43
N VAL A 99 0.75 -3.91 -5.73
CA VAL A 99 0.18 -3.98 -4.38
C VAL A 99 -1.06 -3.11 -4.27
N SER A 100 -2.12 -3.68 -3.68
CA SER A 100 -3.32 -2.93 -3.34
C SER A 100 -3.19 -2.29 -1.97
N ASP A 101 -3.50 -1.00 -1.89
CA ASP A 101 -3.57 -0.24 -0.65
C ASP A 101 -5.03 0.03 -0.29
N LEU A 102 -5.48 -0.60 0.80
CA LEU A 102 -6.86 -0.52 1.28
C LEU A 102 -7.21 0.87 1.83
N ASN A 103 -6.24 1.62 2.33
CA ASN A 103 -6.51 2.93 2.93
C ASN A 103 -6.72 3.99 1.83
N ASN A 104 -5.86 3.96 0.83
CA ASN A 104 -5.88 4.93 -0.27
C ASN A 104 -6.75 4.51 -1.46
N ASP A 105 -7.30 3.29 -1.44
CA ASP A 105 -8.06 2.70 -2.55
C ASP A 105 -7.26 2.74 -3.87
N THR A 106 -6.00 2.29 -3.81
CA THR A 106 -5.07 2.32 -4.96
C THR A 106 -4.50 0.95 -5.26
N VAL A 107 -4.05 0.76 -6.50
CA VAL A 107 -3.10 -0.29 -6.86
C VAL A 107 -1.82 0.41 -7.32
N GLN A 108 -0.74 0.15 -6.60
CA GLN A 108 0.56 0.75 -6.79
C GLN A 108 1.48 -0.25 -7.49
N MET A 109 2.33 0.24 -8.39
CA MET A 109 3.35 -0.55 -9.05
C MET A 109 4.73 -0.11 -8.57
N LEU A 110 5.53 -1.08 -8.15
CA LEU A 110 6.93 -0.91 -7.80
C LEU A 110 7.80 -1.62 -8.81
N ASP A 111 9.04 -1.18 -8.97
CA ASP A 111 10.03 -1.98 -9.65
C ASP A 111 10.47 -3.20 -8.81
N ARG A 112 11.35 -4.02 -9.38
CA ARG A 112 11.88 -5.24 -8.76
C ARG A 112 12.71 -4.98 -7.49
N ASP A 113 13.14 -3.73 -7.27
CA ASP A 113 13.99 -3.28 -6.18
C ASP A 113 13.21 -2.42 -5.17
N GLY A 114 11.88 -2.36 -5.32
CA GLY A 114 10.97 -1.71 -4.37
C GLY A 114 10.78 -0.21 -4.58
N GLN A 115 11.31 0.37 -5.66
CA GLN A 115 11.06 1.77 -5.97
C GLN A 115 9.65 1.94 -6.51
N PHE A 116 8.95 2.94 -5.99
CA PHE A 116 7.63 3.30 -6.48
C PHE A 116 7.72 3.83 -7.92
N LEU A 117 6.99 3.20 -8.84
CA LEU A 117 6.92 3.62 -10.24
C LEU A 117 5.69 4.50 -10.48
N SER A 118 4.51 3.98 -10.19
CA SER A 118 3.26 4.69 -10.47
C SER A 118 2.05 4.09 -9.76
N TYR A 119 0.94 4.83 -9.77
CA TYR A 119 -0.38 4.27 -9.52
C TYR A 119 -0.94 3.70 -10.81
N ILE A 120 -1.23 2.40 -10.84
CA ILE A 120 -1.91 1.75 -11.97
C ILE A 120 -3.41 1.96 -11.85
N LEU A 121 -3.92 1.90 -10.62
CA LEU A 121 -5.32 2.19 -10.31
C LEU A 121 -5.39 3.15 -9.13
N THR A 122 -6.34 4.07 -9.19
CA THR A 122 -6.63 5.01 -8.11
C THR A 122 -8.09 4.91 -7.70
N ARG A 123 -8.46 5.59 -6.61
CA ARG A 123 -9.86 5.74 -6.20
C ARG A 123 -10.77 6.29 -7.31
N GLN A 124 -10.21 6.96 -8.32
CA GLN A 124 -10.96 7.51 -9.45
C GLN A 124 -11.09 6.52 -10.62
N SER A 125 -10.30 5.44 -10.63
CA SER A 125 -10.37 4.41 -11.67
C SER A 125 -11.74 3.71 -11.65
N PRO A 126 -12.32 3.41 -12.83
CA PRO A 126 -13.59 2.68 -12.92
C PRO A 126 -13.52 1.35 -12.16
N GLY A 127 -14.57 1.03 -11.40
CA GLY A 127 -14.65 -0.17 -10.57
C GLY A 127 -13.99 -0.01 -9.20
N ILE A 128 -12.95 0.82 -9.08
CA ILE A 128 -12.27 1.10 -7.81
C ILE A 128 -13.01 2.14 -6.97
N ASN A 129 -13.57 3.16 -7.62
CA ASN A 129 -14.41 4.18 -6.99
C ASN A 129 -15.61 3.60 -6.22
N GLU A 130 -16.13 2.46 -6.67
CA GLU A 130 -17.23 1.74 -6.02
C GLU A 130 -16.73 0.74 -4.99
N THR A 131 -15.57 0.12 -5.26
CA THR A 131 -15.10 -1.08 -4.60
C THR A 131 -13.58 -1.02 -4.39
N PRO A 132 -13.08 -0.93 -3.14
CA PRO A 132 -11.65 -0.92 -2.90
C PRO A 132 -10.99 -2.21 -3.37
N PRO A 133 -9.77 -2.11 -3.92
CA PRO A 133 -9.00 -3.27 -4.34
C PRO A 133 -8.64 -4.08 -3.09
N TRP A 134 -8.74 -5.40 -3.19
CA TRP A 134 -8.50 -6.29 -2.06
C TRP A 134 -7.55 -7.42 -2.41
N GLY A 135 -7.92 -8.26 -3.37
CA GLY A 135 -7.05 -9.32 -3.89
C GLY A 135 -6.55 -8.91 -5.27
N LEU A 136 -5.29 -9.24 -5.59
CA LEU A 136 -4.70 -9.03 -6.89
C LEU A 136 -4.22 -10.36 -7.46
N SER A 137 -4.37 -10.53 -8.78
CA SER A 137 -3.75 -11.62 -9.53
C SER A 137 -3.43 -11.12 -10.92
N TYR A 138 -2.28 -11.50 -11.47
CA TYR A 138 -1.88 -11.15 -12.81
C TYR A 138 -1.86 -12.40 -13.68
N ASP A 139 -2.54 -12.36 -14.82
CA ASP A 139 -2.49 -13.43 -15.82
C ASP A 139 -1.45 -13.08 -16.89
N VAL A 140 -0.35 -13.82 -16.89
CA VAL A 140 0.76 -13.67 -17.83
C VAL A 140 0.39 -14.02 -19.27
N THR A 141 -0.60 -14.89 -19.49
CA THR A 141 -1.00 -15.31 -20.84
C THR A 141 -1.83 -14.24 -21.53
N SER A 142 -2.80 -13.67 -20.83
CA SER A 142 -3.65 -12.62 -21.39
C SER A 142 -3.15 -11.19 -21.10
N HIS A 143 -2.11 -11.05 -20.27
CA HIS A 143 -1.55 -9.78 -19.78
C HIS A 143 -2.62 -8.88 -19.14
N VAL A 144 -3.40 -9.44 -18.22
CA VAL A 144 -4.43 -8.69 -17.49
C VAL A 144 -4.22 -8.79 -15.98
N LEU A 145 -4.54 -7.70 -15.30
CA LEU A 145 -4.62 -7.60 -13.86
C LEU A 145 -6.07 -7.86 -13.43
N LEU A 146 -6.26 -8.87 -12.59
CA LEU A 146 -7.50 -9.20 -11.91
C LEU A 146 -7.50 -8.54 -10.54
N VAL A 147 -8.55 -7.77 -10.24
CA VAL A 147 -8.71 -7.07 -8.97
C VAL A 147 -10.01 -7.51 -8.31
N GLY A 148 -9.89 -8.27 -7.24
CA GLY A 148 -11.03 -8.71 -6.44
C GLY A 148 -11.43 -7.65 -5.42
N SER A 149 -12.74 -7.50 -5.19
CA SER A 149 -13.28 -6.69 -4.09
C SER A 149 -14.03 -7.53 -3.07
N ARG A 150 -13.73 -7.31 -1.78
CA ARG A 150 -14.39 -8.00 -0.66
C ARG A 150 -15.88 -7.65 -0.51
N SER A 151 -16.26 -6.42 -0.83
CA SER A 151 -17.57 -5.90 -0.40
C SER A 151 -18.70 -6.18 -1.38
N TYR A 152 -18.41 -6.54 -2.62
CA TYR A 152 -19.43 -6.62 -3.68
C TYR A 152 -19.40 -7.89 -4.50
N ASN A 153 -18.55 -8.85 -4.13
CA ASN A 153 -18.38 -10.09 -4.89
C ASN A 153 -18.08 -9.82 -6.38
N THR A 154 -17.34 -8.75 -6.66
CA THR A 154 -16.97 -8.33 -8.01
C THR A 154 -15.49 -8.58 -8.24
N LEU A 155 -15.18 -9.12 -9.41
CA LEU A 155 -13.84 -9.18 -9.97
C LEU A 155 -13.79 -8.19 -11.13
N HIS A 156 -12.81 -7.29 -11.11
CA HIS A 156 -12.55 -6.35 -12.20
C HIS A 156 -11.31 -6.80 -12.97
N VAL A 157 -11.30 -6.56 -14.28
CA VAL A 157 -10.19 -6.92 -15.17
C VAL A 157 -9.61 -5.64 -15.78
N TYR A 158 -8.30 -5.46 -15.67
CA TYR A 158 -7.60 -4.29 -16.16
C TYR A 158 -6.44 -4.69 -17.06
N ARG A 159 -6.21 -3.93 -18.14
CA ARG A 159 -5.00 -4.03 -18.95
C ARG A 159 -4.21 -2.75 -18.81
N TYR A 160 -3.02 -2.83 -18.24
CA TYR A 160 -2.13 -1.68 -18.03
C TYR A 160 -0.81 -1.78 -18.79
N ILE A 161 -0.45 -2.99 -19.25
CA ILE A 161 0.68 -3.21 -20.15
C ILE A 161 0.15 -3.20 -21.58
N ASN A 162 0.61 -2.24 -22.38
CA ASN A 162 0.22 -2.12 -23.78
C ASN A 162 1.16 -2.98 -24.65
N ARG A 163 0.60 -3.92 -25.44
CA ARG A 163 1.35 -4.94 -26.20
C ARG A 163 2.35 -4.36 -27.22
N HIS A 164 2.15 -3.12 -27.67
CA HIS A 164 3.04 -2.44 -28.60
C HIS A 164 4.27 -1.77 -27.95
N LEU A 165 4.23 -1.52 -26.63
CA LEU A 165 5.29 -0.81 -25.89
C LEU A 165 6.29 -1.76 -25.20
N ALA A 166 5.95 -3.04 -25.00
CA ALA A 166 6.88 -4.01 -24.42
C ALA A 166 7.99 -4.47 -25.40
N LEU A 167 7.87 -4.14 -26.69
CA LEU A 167 8.82 -4.48 -27.76
C LEU A 167 9.64 -3.28 -28.27
N SER A 168 9.30 -2.06 -27.85
CA SER A 168 10.11 -0.88 -28.08
C SER A 168 10.71 -0.45 -26.74
N ASP A 169 12.03 -0.31 -26.68
CA ASP A 169 12.79 0.06 -25.47
C ASP A 169 12.53 1.53 -25.01
N ASN A 170 11.32 2.03 -25.26
CA ASN A 170 10.90 3.37 -24.90
C ASN A 170 10.18 3.31 -23.56
N ARG A 171 10.94 3.68 -22.52
CA ARG A 171 10.43 4.14 -21.24
C ARG A 171 9.56 5.37 -21.49
N GLU A 172 8.27 5.19 -21.75
CA GLU A 172 7.20 6.13 -21.38
C GLU A 172 5.84 5.67 -21.91
N HIS A 173 4.83 5.81 -21.04
CA HIS A 173 3.37 5.75 -21.27
C HIS A 173 2.69 4.39 -21.08
N CYS A 174 2.05 4.25 -19.90
CA CYS A 174 1.03 3.23 -19.62
C CYS A 174 -0.34 3.72 -20.08
N ASP A 175 -0.84 3.24 -21.22
CA ASP A 175 -2.25 3.38 -21.58
C ASP A 175 -3.04 2.23 -20.94
N VAL A 176 -3.79 2.55 -19.88
CA VAL A 176 -4.70 1.61 -19.23
C VAL A 176 -5.94 1.45 -20.11
N SER A 177 -6.03 0.35 -20.85
CA SER A 177 -7.25 -0.01 -21.58
C SER A 177 -8.19 -0.77 -20.64
N LEU A 178 -9.39 -0.22 -20.49
CA LEU A 178 -10.36 -0.59 -19.47
C LEU A 178 -11.43 -1.52 -20.07
N SER A 179 -11.55 -2.73 -19.55
CA SER A 179 -12.71 -3.59 -19.80
C SER A 179 -13.20 -4.19 -18.48
N SER A 180 -14.14 -3.50 -17.83
CA SER A 180 -14.81 -4.00 -16.62
C SER A 180 -16.02 -4.86 -17.01
N GLU A 181 -15.82 -6.16 -17.15
CA GLU A 181 -16.93 -7.12 -17.20
C GLU A 181 -17.28 -7.54 -15.77
N PRO A 182 -18.52 -7.32 -15.27
CA PRO A 182 -18.91 -7.82 -13.96
C PRO A 182 -18.89 -9.34 -13.97
N PHE A 183 -18.16 -9.94 -13.03
CA PHE A 183 -18.20 -11.39 -12.83
C PHE A 183 -19.63 -11.80 -12.45
N ASN A 184 -20.31 -12.46 -13.38
CA ASN A 184 -21.72 -12.82 -13.27
C ASN A 184 -21.85 -14.09 -12.40
N SER A 185 -21.70 -13.92 -11.09
CA SER A 185 -21.98 -14.95 -10.09
C SER A 185 -23.50 -15.17 -10.00
N ARG A 186 -24.10 -15.78 -11.02
CA ARG A 186 -25.46 -16.29 -10.92
C ARG A 186 -25.45 -17.36 -9.82
N HIS A 187 -26.11 -17.03 -8.70
CA HIS A 187 -26.25 -17.80 -7.45
C HIS A 187 -25.14 -17.68 -6.39
N ILE A 188 -25.24 -16.61 -5.57
CA ILE A 188 -24.95 -16.72 -4.13
C ILE A 188 -26.29 -16.74 -3.39
N PRO A 189 -26.68 -17.85 -2.73
CA PRO A 189 -27.92 -17.92 -1.97
C PRO A 189 -27.95 -16.86 -0.84
N GLY A 190 -29.00 -16.01 -0.80
CA GLY A 190 -29.27 -15.08 0.31
C GLY A 190 -28.91 -13.60 0.07
N LEU A 191 -28.21 -13.26 -1.01
CA LEU A 191 -27.85 -11.88 -1.36
C LEU A 191 -28.62 -11.43 -2.61
N THR A 192 -29.69 -10.65 -2.43
CA THR A 192 -30.46 -10.08 -3.54
C THR A 192 -29.72 -8.88 -4.16
N GLN A 193 -29.90 -8.65 -5.47
CA GLN A 193 -29.30 -7.50 -6.17
C GLN A 193 -29.63 -6.17 -5.47
N GLU A 194 -30.84 -6.03 -4.94
CA GLU A 194 -31.29 -4.85 -4.20
C GLU A 194 -30.50 -4.62 -2.88
N LYS A 195 -30.10 -5.69 -2.18
CA LYS A 195 -29.23 -5.58 -0.99
C LYS A 195 -27.83 -5.11 -1.39
N ILE A 196 -27.32 -5.59 -2.52
CA ILE A 196 -26.02 -5.15 -3.08
C ILE A 196 -26.08 -3.67 -3.44
N ASP A 197 -27.14 -3.23 -4.12
CA ASP A 197 -27.30 -1.84 -4.54
C ASP A 197 -27.45 -0.89 -3.35
N ARG A 198 -28.21 -1.28 -2.31
CA ARG A 198 -28.28 -0.50 -1.05
C ARG A 198 -26.92 -0.37 -0.37
N GLN A 199 -26.16 -1.45 -0.26
CA GLN A 199 -24.80 -1.42 0.31
C GLN A 199 -23.86 -0.54 -0.52
N LYS A 200 -23.97 -0.57 -1.86
CA LYS A 200 -23.24 0.32 -2.76
C LYS A 200 -23.56 1.79 -2.48
N GLU A 201 -24.84 2.13 -2.33
CA GLU A 201 -25.27 3.51 -2.09
C GLU A 201 -24.84 4.02 -0.71
N GLU A 202 -25.03 3.23 0.35
CA GLU A 202 -24.59 3.57 1.70
C GLU A 202 -23.08 3.82 1.74
N ARG A 203 -22.28 2.96 1.10
CA ARG A 203 -20.84 3.16 1.04
C ARG A 203 -20.44 4.38 0.21
N ARG A 204 -21.15 4.68 -0.89
CA ARG A 204 -20.95 5.94 -1.64
C ARG A 204 -21.18 7.18 -0.76
N ARG A 205 -22.09 7.12 0.22
CA ARG A 205 -22.30 8.19 1.21
C ARG A 205 -21.13 8.26 2.20
N LEU A 206 -20.72 7.14 2.78
CA LEU A 206 -19.59 7.08 3.73
C LEU A 206 -18.27 7.55 3.11
N VAL A 207 -18.00 7.19 1.85
CA VAL A 207 -16.79 7.66 1.13
C VAL A 207 -16.83 9.17 0.92
N LYS A 208 -18.00 9.74 0.59
CA LYS A 208 -18.16 11.20 0.49
C LYS A 208 -17.95 11.91 1.82
N GLU A 209 -18.43 11.32 2.91
CA GLU A 209 -18.27 11.85 4.27
C GLU A 209 -16.81 11.81 4.71
N ARG A 210 -16.13 10.67 4.53
CA ARG A 210 -14.70 10.52 4.79
C ARG A 210 -13.88 11.56 4.01
N ARG A 211 -14.21 11.81 2.74
CA ARG A 211 -13.55 12.84 1.92
C ARG A 211 -13.67 14.24 2.53
N ARG A 212 -14.85 14.59 3.05
CA ARG A 212 -15.05 15.90 3.72
C ARG A 212 -14.17 16.01 4.96
N HIS A 213 -14.06 14.93 5.73
CA HIS A 213 -13.23 14.91 6.93
C HIS A 213 -11.74 14.95 6.60
N GLU A 214 -11.27 14.20 5.60
CA GLU A 214 -9.88 14.26 5.11
C GLU A 214 -9.49 15.67 4.61
N GLU A 215 -10.39 16.35 3.89
CA GLU A 215 -10.18 17.74 3.46
C GLU A 215 -10.13 18.72 4.64
N GLU A 216 -10.91 18.48 5.69
CA GLU A 216 -10.90 19.28 6.91
C GLU A 216 -9.60 19.09 7.70
N ILE A 217 -9.13 17.86 7.86
CA ILE A 217 -7.84 17.54 8.48
C ILE A 217 -6.70 18.23 7.71
N ARG A 218 -6.68 18.14 6.37
CA ARG A 218 -5.65 18.79 5.55
C ARG A 218 -5.61 20.31 5.76
N ARG A 219 -6.78 20.95 5.90
CA ARG A 219 -6.86 22.39 6.19
C ARG A 219 -6.31 22.72 7.58
N GLN A 220 -6.59 21.87 8.57
CA GLN A 220 -6.07 22.04 9.93
C GLN A 220 -4.54 21.87 9.95
N GLU A 221 -4.00 20.86 9.27
CA GLU A 221 -2.55 20.65 9.16
C GLU A 221 -1.83 21.82 8.48
N GLU A 222 -2.41 22.39 7.41
CA GLU A 222 -1.88 23.60 6.78
C GLU A 222 -1.89 24.81 7.73
N GLN A 223 -2.94 24.97 8.53
CA GLN A 223 -3.01 26.04 9.54
C GLN A 223 -1.94 25.85 10.62
N ILE A 224 -1.77 24.63 11.11
CA ILE A 224 -0.72 24.30 12.10
C ILE A 224 0.66 24.62 11.53
N ARG A 225 0.95 24.19 10.29
CA ARG A 225 2.24 24.48 9.65
C ARG A 225 2.52 25.98 9.53
N ARG A 226 1.51 26.79 9.19
CA ARG A 226 1.64 28.26 9.14
C ARG A 226 1.90 28.85 10.53
N GLN A 227 1.22 28.35 11.56
CA GLN A 227 1.44 28.78 12.94
C GLN A 227 2.86 28.42 13.41
N GLU A 228 3.35 27.22 13.09
CA GLU A 228 4.71 26.80 13.41
C GLU A 228 5.77 27.67 12.71
N GLU A 229 5.57 28.04 11.45
CA GLU A 229 6.46 28.96 10.74
C GLU A 229 6.47 30.36 11.35
N GLN A 230 5.30 30.89 11.72
CA GLN A 230 5.21 32.17 12.42
C GLN A 230 5.93 32.13 13.77
N MET A 231 5.74 31.06 14.54
CA MET A 231 6.41 30.86 15.82
C MET A 231 7.93 30.75 15.65
N ARG A 232 8.42 30.03 14.62
CA ARG A 232 9.86 29.96 14.32
C ARG A 232 10.46 31.34 14.02
N ARG A 233 9.77 32.17 13.22
CA ARG A 233 10.21 33.54 12.92
C ARG A 233 10.28 34.41 14.18
N LEU A 234 9.27 34.35 15.04
CA LEU A 234 9.26 35.06 16.32
C LEU A 234 10.40 34.62 17.23
N VAL A 235 10.69 33.31 17.29
CA VAL A 235 11.81 32.79 18.09
C VAL A 235 13.16 33.27 17.55
N GLU A 236 13.35 33.32 16.23
CA GLU A 236 14.57 33.88 15.64
C GLU A 236 14.72 35.37 15.93
N GLU A 237 13.63 36.14 15.85
CA GLU A 237 13.62 37.57 16.19
C GLU A 237 13.98 37.81 17.66
N MET A 238 13.37 37.04 18.57
CA MET A 238 13.73 37.10 20.00
C MET A 238 15.19 36.77 20.25
N ARG A 239 15.75 35.75 19.58
CA ARG A 239 17.18 35.40 19.70
C ARG A 239 18.07 36.56 19.27
N ARG A 240 17.75 37.23 18.15
CA ARG A 240 18.50 38.41 17.68
C ARG A 240 18.45 39.55 18.71
N LEU A 241 17.27 39.86 19.26
CA LEU A 241 17.11 40.91 20.27
C LEU A 241 17.90 40.62 21.54
N VAL A 242 17.94 39.35 21.98
CA VAL A 242 18.73 38.94 23.15
C VAL A 242 20.23 39.09 22.90
N GLU A 243 20.72 38.70 21.71
CA GLU A 243 22.13 38.90 21.34
C GLU A 243 22.51 40.38 21.25
N GLU A 244 21.62 41.21 20.69
CA GLU A 244 21.84 42.65 20.60
C GLU A 244 21.89 43.30 21.99
N ARG A 245 21.00 42.89 22.91
CA ARG A 245 21.02 43.37 24.29
C ARG A 245 22.29 42.95 25.04
N ARG A 246 22.78 41.72 24.80
CA ARG A 246 24.07 41.25 25.36
C ARG A 246 25.25 42.07 24.83
N ARG A 247 25.26 42.43 23.54
CA ARG A 247 26.30 43.31 22.97
C ARG A 247 26.30 44.70 23.60
N ARG A 248 25.13 45.34 23.70
CA ARG A 248 25.01 46.66 24.34
C ARG A 248 25.46 46.65 25.80
N GLN A 249 25.13 45.60 26.56
CA GLN A 249 25.60 45.45 27.95
C GLN A 249 27.11 45.23 28.06
N ALA A 250 27.73 44.59 27.06
CA ALA A 250 29.18 44.42 27.02
C ALA A 250 29.90 45.73 26.66
N GLU A 251 29.30 46.58 25.82
CA GLU A 251 29.83 47.90 25.46
C GLU A 251 29.77 48.90 26.61
N ASP A 252 28.67 48.91 27.39
CA ASP A 252 28.50 49.77 28.58
C ASP A 252 29.43 49.44 29.77
N HIS A 253 30.20 48.34 29.71
CA HIS A 253 31.12 47.89 30.77
C HIS A 253 32.61 48.02 30.37
N THR A 254 32.90 48.76 29.29
CA THR A 254 34.25 49.07 28.80
C THR A 254 34.56 50.55 28.97
#